data_AF-A0A4V2WW24-F1
#
_entry.id   AF-A0A4V2WW24-F1
#
_cell.length_a   1.000
_cell.length_b   1.000
_cell.length_c   1.000
_cell.angle_alpha   90.00
_cell.angle_beta   90.00
_cell.angle_gamma   90.00
#
_symmetry.space_group_name_H-M   'P 1'
#
loop_
_entity.id
_entity.type
_entity.pdbx_description
1 polymer ?
#
loop_
_entity_poly.entity_id
_entity_poly.type
_entity_poly.pdbx_seq_one_letter_code
_entity_poly.pdbx_strand_id
1 'polypeptide(L)'
;MERLMEFASSVPDFQRTAKGNHRHRLDDILILIVLARASKCVGRAGIVEFGKHNLTRFRKMGLLMNGVPSEPTLCRVEKGIDSLCMAERMTDFMDAFRRELISGRDIICVDGKAMRGTLLQNGRNPDIVPAYLFNAGITLITEACREKSNEITAIPQLLDKLDIAGDVVTADAISMQKEIIDKIREKNGDFVIELKANRRSLRYVIEERIKTRRPCKLTRKMHFLSTAGLR
;
A
#
# COMPACT_ATOMS: atom_id res chain seq x y z
N MET A 1 -13.24 -5.88 13.42
CA MET A 1 -12.34 -6.04 14.58
C MET A 1 -11.65 -7.39 14.59
N GLU A 2 -12.36 -8.49 14.37
CA GLU A 2 -11.81 -9.86 14.30
C GLU A 2 -10.61 -9.99 13.35
N ARG A 3 -10.76 -9.63 12.06
CA ARG A 3 -9.66 -9.63 11.08
C ARG A 3 -8.43 -8.82 11.51
N LEU A 4 -8.64 -7.70 12.22
CA LEU A 4 -7.54 -6.88 12.71
C LEU A 4 -6.78 -7.60 13.84
N MET A 5 -7.49 -8.36 14.68
CA MET A 5 -6.86 -9.21 15.70
C MET A 5 -6.13 -10.39 15.07
N GLU A 6 -6.71 -11.03 14.05
CA GLU A 6 -6.06 -12.10 13.29
C GLU A 6 -4.77 -11.60 12.64
N PHE A 7 -4.82 -10.44 11.96
CA PHE A 7 -3.65 -9.79 11.40
C PHE A 7 -2.59 -9.53 12.48
N ALA A 8 -2.95 -8.88 13.59
CA ALA A 8 -2.01 -8.56 14.65
C ALA A 8 -1.38 -9.82 15.28
N SER A 9 -2.14 -10.91 15.38
CA SER A 9 -1.66 -12.20 15.90
C SER A 9 -0.79 -12.97 14.90
N SER A 10 -0.93 -12.71 13.61
CA SER A 10 -0.15 -13.36 12.55
C SER A 10 1.29 -12.84 12.43
N VAL A 11 1.59 -11.70 13.04
CA VAL A 11 2.94 -11.11 13.03
C VAL A 11 3.82 -11.86 14.03
N PRO A 12 4.98 -12.41 13.60
CA PRO A 12 5.84 -13.16 14.50
C PRO A 12 6.31 -12.33 15.69
N ASP A 13 6.14 -12.88 16.90
CA ASP A 13 6.62 -12.22 18.11
C ASP A 13 8.13 -12.41 18.28
N PHE A 14 8.88 -11.34 18.01
CA PHE A 14 10.33 -11.29 18.18
C PHE A 14 10.75 -11.07 19.65
N GLN A 15 9.81 -10.75 20.54
CA GLN A 15 10.11 -10.48 21.94
C GLN A 15 10.55 -11.76 22.65
N ARG A 16 11.57 -11.66 23.51
CA ARG A 16 12.04 -12.80 24.30
C ARG A 16 10.97 -13.21 25.32
N THR A 17 10.26 -14.29 25.04
CA THR A 17 9.25 -14.86 25.93
C THR A 17 9.84 -15.60 27.13
N ALA A 18 11.09 -16.08 27.03
CA ALA A 18 11.73 -16.88 28.08
C ALA A 18 12.44 -16.07 29.19
N LYS A 19 12.85 -14.82 28.92
CA LYS A 19 13.55 -13.95 29.89
C LYS A 19 13.19 -12.48 29.66
N GLY A 20 12.40 -11.90 30.56
CA GLY A 20 12.04 -10.48 30.57
C GLY A 20 10.64 -10.21 31.12
N ASN A 21 10.35 -8.96 31.50
CA ASN A 21 9.01 -8.51 31.88
C ASN A 21 8.15 -8.30 30.61
N HIS A 22 7.53 -9.37 30.10
CA HIS A 22 6.60 -9.30 28.97
C HIS A 22 5.21 -8.86 29.46
N ARG A 23 5.08 -7.56 29.75
CA ARG A 23 3.84 -6.98 30.28
C ARG A 23 2.76 -6.74 29.21
N HIS A 24 3.17 -6.50 27.96
CA HIS A 24 2.26 -6.13 26.87
C HIS A 24 2.47 -7.10 25.72
N ARG A 25 1.40 -7.75 25.28
CA ARG A 25 1.42 -8.65 24.12
C ARG A 25 1.72 -7.86 22.85
N LEU A 26 2.40 -8.47 21.88
CA LEU A 26 2.73 -7.79 20.62
C LEU A 26 1.47 -7.39 19.84
N ASP A 27 0.49 -8.29 19.73
CA ASP A 27 -0.77 -8.06 19.04
C ASP A 27 -1.56 -6.86 19.61
N ASP A 28 -1.66 -6.75 20.93
CA ASP A 28 -2.26 -5.60 21.61
C ASP A 28 -1.57 -4.28 21.22
N ILE A 29 -0.23 -4.29 21.15
CA ILE A 29 0.57 -3.12 20.78
C ILE A 29 0.33 -2.76 19.30
N LEU A 30 0.29 -3.75 18.41
CA LEU A 30 0.04 -3.55 16.99
C LEU A 30 -1.35 -2.96 16.74
N ILE A 31 -2.38 -3.49 17.40
CA ILE A 31 -3.75 -2.97 17.31
C ILE A 31 -3.80 -1.53 17.79
N LEU A 32 -3.16 -1.23 18.93
CA LEU A 32 -3.08 0.14 19.45
C LEU A 32 -2.44 1.08 18.41
N ILE A 33 -1.32 0.69 17.82
CA ILE A 33 -0.60 1.49 16.82
C ILE A 33 -1.47 1.72 15.58
N VAL A 34 -2.13 0.70 15.05
CA VAL A 34 -3.00 0.82 13.86
C VAL A 34 -4.17 1.76 14.12
N LEU A 35 -4.89 1.58 15.24
CA LEU A 35 -6.05 2.40 15.57
C LEU A 35 -5.66 3.85 15.90
N ALA A 36 -4.52 4.05 16.57
CA ALA A 36 -3.99 5.39 16.82
C ALA A 36 -3.64 6.10 15.51
N ARG A 37 -2.97 5.41 14.58
CA ARG A 37 -2.62 5.96 13.26
C ARG A 37 -3.85 6.26 12.41
N ALA A 38 -4.85 5.38 12.41
CA ALA A 38 -6.14 5.65 11.77
C ALA A 38 -6.85 6.89 12.37
N SER A 39 -6.59 7.17 13.64
CA SER A 39 -7.06 8.37 14.35
C SER A 39 -6.13 9.59 14.20
N LYS A 40 -5.18 9.54 13.26
CA LYS A 40 -4.19 10.58 12.94
C LYS A 40 -3.13 10.83 14.04
N CYS A 41 -2.96 9.91 14.98
CA CYS A 41 -1.88 9.94 15.96
C CYS A 41 -0.63 9.28 15.36
N VAL A 42 0.35 10.08 14.93
CA VAL A 42 1.55 9.58 14.23
C VAL A 42 2.71 9.30 15.19
N GLY A 43 3.00 10.24 16.11
CA GLY A 43 4.12 10.12 17.05
C GLY A 43 3.84 9.18 18.22
N ARG A 44 4.89 8.60 18.80
CA ARG A 44 4.79 7.67 19.95
C ARG A 44 4.01 8.27 21.13
N ALA A 45 4.33 9.50 21.51
CA ALA A 45 3.58 10.22 22.55
C ALA A 45 2.07 10.28 22.25
N GLY A 46 1.71 10.62 21.01
CA GLY A 46 0.29 10.66 20.58
C GLY A 46 -0.37 9.28 20.58
N ILE A 47 0.34 8.21 20.22
CA ILE A 47 -0.16 6.83 20.30
C ILE A 47 -0.42 6.44 21.77
N VAL A 48 0.50 6.80 22.68
CA VAL A 48 0.34 6.54 24.11
C VAL A 48 -0.86 7.33 24.68
N GLU A 49 -0.99 8.60 24.32
CA GLU A 49 -2.12 9.44 24.73
C GLU A 49 -3.46 8.90 24.22
N PHE A 50 -3.53 8.52 22.94
CA PHE A 50 -4.69 7.85 22.36
C PHE A 50 -5.07 6.57 23.12
N GLY A 51 -4.07 5.76 23.45
CA GLY A 51 -4.25 4.55 24.25
C GLY A 51 -4.79 4.83 25.64
N LYS A 52 -4.28 5.87 26.32
CA LYS A 52 -4.75 6.29 27.66
C LYS A 52 -6.19 6.78 27.61
N HIS A 53 -6.51 7.65 26.65
CA HIS A 53 -7.84 8.20 26.47
C HIS A 53 -8.89 7.11 26.19
N ASN A 54 -8.51 6.05 25.45
CA ASN A 54 -9.42 4.98 25.06
C ASN A 54 -9.25 3.68 25.87
N LEU A 55 -8.49 3.68 26.97
CA LEU A 55 -8.11 2.46 27.70
C LEU A 55 -9.31 1.63 28.15
N THR A 56 -10.38 2.28 28.61
CA THR A 56 -11.62 1.60 29.01
C THR A 56 -12.26 0.84 27.85
N ARG A 57 -12.20 1.37 26.62
CA ARG A 57 -12.70 0.69 25.42
C ARG A 57 -11.82 -0.49 25.04
N PHE A 58 -10.49 -0.31 25.08
CA PHE A 58 -9.54 -1.40 24.84
C PHE A 58 -9.74 -2.57 25.79
N ARG A 59 -9.91 -2.31 27.09
CA ARG A 59 -10.17 -3.35 28.09
C ARG A 59 -11.48 -4.10 27.86
N LYS A 60 -12.54 -3.41 27.43
CA LYS A 60 -13.81 -4.05 27.04
C LYS A 60 -13.65 -5.00 25.86
N MET A 61 -12.64 -4.77 25.02
CA MET A 61 -12.29 -5.62 23.88
C MET A 61 -11.25 -6.70 24.24
N GLY A 62 -10.86 -6.83 25.52
CA GLY A 62 -9.83 -7.76 25.97
C GLY A 62 -8.39 -7.33 25.70
N LEU A 63 -8.15 -6.08 25.29
CA LEU A 63 -6.85 -5.53 24.91
C LEU A 63 -6.28 -4.64 26.01
N LEU A 64 -4.94 -4.55 26.09
CA LEU A 64 -4.20 -3.65 26.99
C LEU A 64 -4.57 -3.84 28.48
N MET A 65 -4.81 -5.10 28.89
CA MET A 65 -5.22 -5.44 30.26
C MET A 65 -4.20 -4.94 31.29
N ASN A 66 -2.91 -4.98 30.95
CA ASN A 66 -1.82 -4.53 31.79
C ASN A 66 -1.51 -3.02 31.68
N GLY A 67 -2.36 -2.26 30.99
CA GLY A 67 -2.21 -0.83 30.72
C GLY A 67 -1.62 -0.52 29.34
N VAL A 68 -1.46 0.76 29.06
CA VAL A 68 -0.90 1.26 27.79
C VAL A 68 0.63 1.12 27.81
N PRO A 69 1.27 0.59 26.76
CA PRO A 69 2.71 0.53 26.66
C PRO A 69 3.34 1.93 26.71
N SER A 70 4.54 2.03 27.28
CA SER A 70 5.31 3.28 27.30
C SER A 70 5.98 3.57 25.96
N GLU A 71 6.39 4.82 25.71
CA GLU A 71 7.11 5.19 24.47
C GLU A 71 8.39 4.37 24.23
N PRO A 72 9.23 4.06 25.25
CA PRO A 72 10.35 3.14 25.07
C PRO A 72 9.92 1.72 24.65
N THR A 73 8.75 1.26 25.09
CA THR A 73 8.21 -0.04 24.69
C THR A 73 7.80 -0.02 23.23
N LEU A 74 7.10 1.02 22.78
CA LEU A 74 6.77 1.22 21.36
C LEU A 74 8.04 1.30 20.50
N CYS A 75 9.06 2.03 20.95
CA CYS A 75 10.34 2.14 20.25
C CYS A 75 11.06 0.79 20.09
N ARG A 76 11.03 -0.06 21.12
CA ARG A 76 11.59 -1.43 21.01
C ARG A 76 10.81 -2.28 20.02
N VAL A 77 9.48 -2.18 20.02
CA VAL A 77 8.61 -2.91 19.09
C VAL A 77 8.87 -2.49 17.65
N GLU A 78 8.86 -1.19 17.36
CA GLU A 78 9.13 -0.69 16.02
C GLU A 78 10.52 -1.07 15.49
N LYS A 79 11.52 -1.20 16.38
CA LYS A 79 12.88 -1.63 16.00
C LYS A 79 13.05 -3.14 15.85
N GLY A 80 12.20 -3.92 16.51
CA GLY A 80 12.31 -5.38 16.56
C GLY A 80 11.43 -6.11 15.56
N ILE A 81 10.38 -5.47 15.04
CA ILE A 81 9.51 -6.04 14.01
C ILE A 81 10.33 -6.29 12.74
N ASP A 82 10.18 -7.50 12.19
CA ASP A 82 10.60 -7.80 10.83
C ASP A 82 9.68 -7.07 9.84
N SER A 83 10.22 -6.07 9.15
CA SER A 83 9.48 -5.24 8.22
C SER A 83 8.96 -6.01 7.01
N LEU A 84 9.68 -7.03 6.55
CA LEU A 84 9.27 -7.83 5.39
C LEU A 84 8.11 -8.73 5.77
N CYS A 85 8.23 -9.45 6.89
CA CYS A 85 7.16 -10.30 7.38
C CYS A 85 5.88 -9.49 7.71
N MET A 86 6.05 -8.30 8.30
CA MET A 86 4.93 -7.38 8.55
C MET A 86 4.24 -6.94 7.25
N ALA A 87 5.00 -6.63 6.20
CA ALA A 87 4.46 -6.24 4.90
C ALA A 87 3.70 -7.39 4.21
N GLU A 88 4.21 -8.63 4.32
CA GLU A 88 3.52 -9.83 3.84
C GLU A 88 2.18 -10.02 4.56
N ARG A 89 2.18 -10.00 5.90
CA ARG A 89 0.94 -10.11 6.69
C ARG A 89 -0.05 -8.99 6.40
N MET A 90 0.45 -7.79 6.14
CA MET A 90 -0.41 -6.66 5.74
C MET A 90 -1.03 -6.92 4.36
N THR A 91 -0.26 -7.47 3.42
CA THR A 91 -0.77 -7.84 2.08
C THR A 91 -1.88 -8.90 2.21
N ASP A 92 -1.66 -9.96 2.99
CA ASP A 92 -2.65 -11.01 3.27
C ASP A 92 -3.95 -10.42 3.85
N PHE A 93 -3.82 -9.50 4.80
CA PHE A 93 -4.93 -8.79 5.41
C PHE A 93 -5.70 -7.95 4.39
N MET A 94 -5.00 -7.18 3.54
CA MET A 94 -5.63 -6.31 2.54
C MET A 94 -6.28 -7.10 1.39
N ASP A 95 -5.70 -8.21 0.96
CA ASP A 95 -6.32 -9.12 -0.02
C ASP A 95 -7.61 -9.74 0.53
N ALA A 96 -7.64 -10.03 1.83
CA ALA A 96 -8.86 -10.48 2.47
C ALA A 96 -9.96 -9.40 2.43
N PHE A 97 -9.63 -8.11 2.56
CA PHE A 97 -10.59 -7.01 2.38
C PHE A 97 -11.02 -6.81 0.94
N ARG A 98 -10.09 -6.92 -0.02
CA ARG A 98 -10.40 -6.80 -1.44
C ARG A 98 -11.54 -7.73 -1.86
N ARG A 99 -11.46 -9.00 -1.42
CA ARG A 99 -12.49 -10.02 -1.72
C ARG A 99 -13.88 -9.69 -1.16
N GLU A 100 -13.95 -8.89 -0.10
CA GLU A 100 -15.24 -8.48 0.50
C GLU A 100 -15.78 -7.18 -0.10
N LEU A 101 -14.90 -6.23 -0.41
CA LEU A 101 -15.29 -4.88 -0.83
C LEU A 101 -15.57 -4.79 -2.34
N ILE A 102 -15.00 -5.68 -3.15
CA ILE A 102 -15.05 -5.59 -4.60
C ILE A 102 -15.67 -6.87 -5.17
N SER A 103 -16.79 -6.71 -5.89
CA SER A 103 -17.50 -7.80 -6.56
C SER A 103 -17.29 -7.80 -8.07
N GLY A 104 -16.17 -7.26 -8.57
CA GLY A 104 -15.90 -7.11 -10.00
C GLY A 104 -14.56 -6.47 -10.31
N ARG A 105 -14.46 -5.82 -11.48
CA ARG A 105 -13.26 -5.13 -11.95
C ARG A 105 -12.98 -3.87 -11.11
N ASP A 106 -11.73 -3.68 -10.70
CA ASP A 106 -11.21 -2.46 -10.09
C ASP A 106 -10.18 -1.75 -11.01
N ILE A 107 -9.80 -0.54 -10.60
CA ILE A 107 -8.72 0.25 -11.17
C ILE A 107 -7.58 0.22 -10.16
N ILE A 108 -6.44 -0.33 -10.57
CA ILE A 108 -5.22 -0.39 -9.78
C ILE A 108 -4.31 0.76 -10.21
N CYS A 109 -4.09 1.73 -9.33
CA CYS A 109 -3.16 2.83 -9.51
C CYS A 109 -1.78 2.44 -8.99
N VAL A 110 -0.79 2.50 -9.86
CA VAL A 110 0.61 2.20 -9.58
C VAL A 110 1.43 3.46 -9.88
N ASP A 111 1.90 4.13 -8.82
CA ASP A 111 2.61 5.40 -8.92
C ASP A 111 3.64 5.50 -7.79
N GLY A 112 4.86 5.95 -8.10
CA GLY A 112 5.89 6.07 -7.08
C GLY A 112 5.65 7.23 -6.12
N LYS A 113 5.98 7.01 -4.86
CA LYS A 113 5.88 7.98 -3.77
C LYS A 113 7.20 8.03 -3.00
N ALA A 114 7.67 9.23 -2.70
CA ALA A 114 8.76 9.42 -1.76
C ALA A 114 8.26 9.36 -0.31
N MET A 115 8.85 8.50 0.51
CA MET A 115 8.58 8.43 1.96
C MET A 115 9.23 9.60 2.69
N ARG A 116 8.46 10.67 2.91
CA ARG A 116 8.92 11.85 3.67
C ARG A 116 9.15 11.52 5.15
N GLY A 117 10.19 12.13 5.75
CA GLY A 117 10.52 11.93 7.17
C GLY A 117 11.34 10.68 7.48
N THR A 118 11.65 9.87 6.47
CA THR A 118 12.60 8.75 6.55
C THR A 118 13.80 9.05 5.65
N LEU A 119 15.01 8.81 6.15
CA LEU A 119 16.25 8.97 5.39
C LEU A 119 16.98 7.63 5.35
N LEU A 120 17.39 7.24 4.15
CA LEU A 120 18.37 6.19 3.94
C LEU A 120 19.76 6.67 4.38
N GLN A 121 20.72 5.76 4.51
CA GLN A 121 22.09 6.11 4.92
C GLN A 121 22.75 7.12 3.97
N ASN A 122 22.33 7.13 2.71
CA ASN A 122 22.78 8.07 1.68
C ASN A 122 22.09 9.46 1.74
N GLY A 123 21.22 9.72 2.72
CA GLY A 123 20.53 10.99 2.92
C GLY A 123 19.34 11.23 1.97
N ARG A 124 18.93 10.25 1.17
CA ARG A 124 17.71 10.33 0.34
C ARG A 124 16.50 9.75 1.06
N ASN A 125 15.33 10.24 0.69
CA ASN A 125 14.07 9.60 1.04
C ASN A 125 13.93 8.29 0.24
N PRO A 126 13.50 7.19 0.86
CA PRO A 126 13.20 5.98 0.12
C PRO A 126 11.97 6.20 -0.76
N ASP A 127 12.05 5.72 -1.99
CA ASP A 127 10.91 5.68 -2.90
C ASP A 127 10.17 4.35 -2.73
N ILE A 128 8.84 4.41 -2.79
CA ILE A 128 7.96 3.25 -2.71
C ILE A 128 6.96 3.29 -3.86
N VAL A 129 6.50 2.14 -4.31
CA VAL A 129 5.47 1.99 -5.34
C VAL A 129 4.28 1.24 -4.72
N PRO A 130 3.25 1.95 -4.25
CA PRO A 130 1.98 1.34 -3.84
C PRO A 130 1.17 0.85 -5.05
N ALA A 131 0.45 -0.26 -4.87
CA ALA A 131 -0.69 -0.65 -5.69
C ALA A 131 -1.99 -0.31 -4.96
N TYR A 132 -2.63 0.78 -5.41
CA TYR A 132 -3.83 1.34 -4.80
C TYR A 132 -5.08 0.97 -5.61
N LEU A 133 -6.10 0.43 -4.96
CA LEU A 133 -7.40 0.13 -5.56
C LEU A 133 -8.29 1.34 -5.42
N PHE A 134 -8.65 1.91 -6.56
CA PHE A 134 -9.41 3.13 -6.63
C PHE A 134 -10.83 2.96 -6.08
N ASN A 135 -11.55 1.89 -6.45
CA ASN A 135 -12.95 1.73 -6.04
C ASN A 135 -13.06 1.31 -4.56
N ALA A 136 -12.15 0.46 -4.06
CA ALA A 136 -12.13 0.09 -2.65
C ALA A 136 -11.48 1.15 -1.73
N GLY A 137 -10.67 2.05 -2.28
CA GLY A 137 -9.99 3.09 -1.50
C GLY A 137 -8.86 2.56 -0.61
N ILE A 138 -8.24 1.44 -0.99
CA ILE A 138 -7.23 0.73 -0.18
C ILE A 138 -5.95 0.44 -0.97
N THR A 139 -4.82 0.29 -0.30
CA THR A 139 -3.56 -0.19 -0.89
C THR A 139 -3.37 -1.67 -0.54
N LEU A 140 -3.13 -2.55 -1.52
CA LEU A 140 -2.89 -3.98 -1.25
C LEU A 140 -1.46 -4.23 -0.78
N ILE A 141 -0.53 -3.72 -1.58
CA ILE A 141 0.88 -4.00 -1.45
C ILE A 141 1.66 -2.75 -1.82
N THR A 142 2.84 -2.62 -1.23
CA THR A 142 3.76 -1.51 -1.49
C THR A 142 5.14 -2.11 -1.62
N GLU A 143 5.79 -1.86 -2.77
CA GLU A 143 7.17 -2.28 -2.98
C GLU A 143 8.13 -1.12 -2.79
N ALA A 144 9.22 -1.35 -2.07
CA ALA A 144 10.27 -0.36 -1.91
C ALA A 144 11.22 -0.37 -3.11
N CYS A 145 11.56 0.80 -3.63
CA CYS A 145 12.64 0.95 -4.61
C CYS A 145 13.98 0.74 -3.90
N ARG A 146 14.87 -0.07 -4.50
CA ARG A 146 16.22 -0.26 -3.95
C ARG A 146 17.04 1.02 -4.14
N GLU A 147 18.10 1.22 -3.34
CA GLU A 147 18.91 2.46 -3.32
C GLU A 147 19.42 3.01 -4.67
N LYS A 148 19.48 2.17 -5.71
CA LYS A 148 19.87 2.55 -7.09
C LYS A 148 18.83 2.20 -8.15
N SER A 149 17.66 1.72 -7.74
CA SER A 149 16.57 1.35 -8.64
C SER A 149 15.54 2.47 -8.70
N ASN A 150 14.85 2.54 -9.83
CA ASN A 150 13.75 3.46 -10.08
C ASN A 150 12.42 2.68 -10.05
N GLU A 151 11.32 3.42 -10.01
CA GLU A 151 9.95 2.89 -10.05
C GLU A 151 9.74 1.90 -11.21
N ILE A 152 10.37 2.17 -12.35
CA ILE A 152 10.36 1.32 -13.56
C ILE A 152 10.72 -0.14 -13.24
N THR A 153 11.67 -0.38 -12.34
CA THR A 153 12.08 -1.74 -11.97
C THR A 153 11.29 -2.33 -10.79
N ALA A 154 10.70 -1.48 -9.96
CA ALA A 154 9.85 -1.90 -8.85
C ALA A 154 8.45 -2.33 -9.33
N ILE A 155 7.90 -1.67 -10.36
CA ILE A 155 6.57 -1.98 -10.91
C ILE A 155 6.45 -3.43 -11.38
N PRO A 156 7.38 -4.00 -12.18
CA PRO A 156 7.30 -5.41 -12.56
C PRO A 156 7.28 -6.36 -11.36
N GLN A 157 8.06 -6.07 -10.30
CA GLN A 157 8.11 -6.88 -9.08
C GLN A 157 6.81 -6.79 -8.27
N LEU A 158 6.24 -5.58 -8.20
CA LEU A 158 4.93 -5.32 -7.60
C LEU A 158 3.84 -6.11 -8.36
N LEU A 159 3.86 -6.05 -9.69
CA LEU A 159 2.90 -6.77 -10.53
C LEU A 159 3.04 -8.28 -10.37
N ASP A 160 4.24 -8.83 -10.16
CA ASP A 160 4.44 -10.27 -9.93
C ASP A 160 3.71 -10.78 -8.68
N LYS A 161 3.62 -9.95 -7.65
CA LYS A 161 2.97 -10.28 -6.37
C LYS A 161 1.46 -10.05 -6.36
N LEU A 162 0.93 -9.38 -7.39
CA LEU A 162 -0.49 -9.02 -7.48
C LEU A 162 -1.27 -9.94 -8.41
N ASP A 163 -2.49 -10.27 -7.99
CA ASP A 163 -3.52 -10.73 -8.92
C ASP A 163 -4.23 -9.52 -9.52
N ILE A 164 -4.06 -9.31 -10.83
CA ILE A 164 -4.62 -8.17 -11.58
C ILE A 164 -5.57 -8.64 -12.70
N ALA A 165 -5.92 -9.94 -12.71
CA ALA A 165 -6.70 -10.51 -13.79
C ALA A 165 -8.07 -9.82 -13.88
N GLY A 166 -8.36 -9.25 -15.05
CA GLY A 166 -9.60 -8.52 -15.30
C GLY A 166 -9.63 -7.10 -14.72
N ASP A 167 -8.60 -6.63 -14.00
CA ASP A 167 -8.49 -5.27 -13.49
C ASP A 167 -7.83 -4.32 -14.49
N VAL A 168 -8.00 -3.00 -14.30
CA VAL A 168 -7.37 -1.97 -15.12
C VAL A 168 -6.20 -1.35 -14.35
N VAL A 169 -4.98 -1.55 -14.84
CA VAL A 169 -3.79 -0.91 -14.28
C VAL A 169 -3.61 0.49 -14.87
N THR A 170 -3.44 1.47 -13.99
CA THR A 170 -3.09 2.84 -14.34
C THR A 170 -1.75 3.19 -13.72
N ALA A 171 -0.93 3.91 -14.47
CA ALA A 171 0.39 4.34 -14.02
C ALA A 171 0.78 5.64 -14.73
N ASP A 172 1.86 6.24 -14.25
CA ASP A 172 2.42 7.45 -14.83
C ASP A 172 2.96 7.22 -16.25
N ALA A 173 3.20 8.31 -16.98
CA ALA A 173 3.66 8.21 -18.37
C ALA A 173 5.07 7.61 -18.52
N ILE A 174 5.90 7.66 -17.47
CA ILE A 174 7.25 7.08 -17.47
C ILE A 174 7.17 5.55 -17.43
N SER A 175 6.13 5.00 -16.80
CA SER A 175 5.81 3.57 -16.73
C SER A 175 5.31 2.96 -18.04
N MET A 176 5.15 3.76 -19.11
CA MET A 176 4.81 3.26 -20.46
C MET A 176 6.00 2.53 -21.10
N GLN A 177 6.31 1.36 -20.57
CA GLN A 177 7.43 0.50 -20.95
C GLN A 177 6.94 -0.86 -21.42
N LYS A 178 7.61 -1.42 -22.43
CA LYS A 178 7.21 -2.68 -23.04
C LYS A 178 7.10 -3.81 -22.00
N GLU A 179 8.09 -3.94 -21.12
CA GLU A 179 8.10 -4.97 -20.07
C GLU A 179 6.91 -4.86 -19.11
N ILE A 180 6.56 -3.64 -18.66
CA ILE A 180 5.40 -3.40 -17.79
C ILE A 180 4.10 -3.76 -18.52
N ILE A 181 3.94 -3.32 -19.76
CA ILE A 181 2.74 -3.60 -20.57
C ILE A 181 2.60 -5.10 -20.85
N ASP A 182 3.68 -5.78 -21.20
CA ASP A 182 3.68 -7.21 -21.49
C ASP A 182 3.32 -7.99 -20.22
N LYS A 183 3.89 -7.62 -19.06
CA LYS A 183 3.55 -8.25 -17.77
C LYS A 183 2.08 -8.05 -17.36
N ILE A 184 1.51 -6.87 -17.62
CA ILE A 184 0.07 -6.64 -17.37
C ILE A 184 -0.78 -7.59 -18.23
N ARG A 185 -0.43 -7.73 -19.51
CA ARG A 185 -1.14 -8.62 -20.44
C ARG A 185 -0.99 -10.10 -20.10
N GLU A 186 0.21 -10.53 -19.74
CA GLU A 186 0.49 -11.90 -19.30
C GLU A 186 -0.37 -12.31 -18.11
N LYS A 187 -0.69 -11.36 -17.23
CA LYS A 187 -1.59 -11.55 -16.09
C LYS A 187 -3.07 -11.29 -16.38
N ASN A 188 -3.47 -11.18 -17.65
CA ASN A 188 -4.84 -10.88 -18.08
C ASN A 188 -5.42 -9.58 -17.51
N GLY A 189 -4.56 -8.60 -17.21
CA GLY A 189 -4.97 -7.24 -16.85
C GLY A 189 -5.17 -6.35 -18.08
N ASP A 190 -6.03 -5.35 -17.94
CA ASP A 190 -6.13 -4.22 -18.86
C ASP A 190 -5.27 -3.06 -18.36
N PHE A 191 -4.97 -2.08 -19.21
CA PHE A 191 -4.21 -0.89 -18.78
C PHE A 191 -4.67 0.41 -19.44
N VAL A 192 -4.53 1.50 -18.68
CA VAL A 192 -4.65 2.88 -19.17
C VAL A 192 -3.43 3.64 -18.66
N ILE A 193 -2.44 3.81 -19.53
CA ILE A 193 -1.18 4.49 -19.21
C ILE A 193 -0.95 5.56 -20.25
N GLU A 194 -0.61 6.78 -19.80
CA GLU A 194 -0.35 7.90 -20.69
C GLU A 194 0.92 7.68 -21.51
N LEU A 195 0.89 8.03 -22.80
CA LEU A 195 2.07 8.02 -23.64
C LEU A 195 2.67 9.43 -23.73
N LYS A 196 3.87 9.61 -23.18
CA LYS A 196 4.61 10.88 -23.31
C LYS A 196 5.03 11.12 -24.77
N ALA A 197 4.87 12.38 -25.23
CA ALA A 197 5.09 12.78 -26.62
C ALA A 197 6.54 12.63 -27.14
N ASN A 198 7.51 12.33 -26.28
CA ASN A 198 8.90 12.08 -26.67
C ASN A 198 9.09 10.74 -27.41
N ARG A 199 8.11 9.82 -27.39
CA ARG A 199 8.12 8.57 -28.16
C ARG A 199 7.37 8.71 -29.50
N ARG A 200 7.97 9.47 -30.43
CA ARG A 200 7.33 9.90 -31.70
C ARG A 200 6.77 8.76 -32.57
N SER A 201 7.50 7.66 -32.71
CA SER A 201 7.07 6.52 -33.54
C SER A 201 5.81 5.84 -33.00
N LEU A 202 5.79 5.55 -31.70
CA LEU A 202 4.62 4.94 -31.05
C LEU A 202 3.41 5.87 -31.07
N ARG A 203 3.63 7.18 -30.84
CA ARG A 203 2.59 8.19 -30.95
C ARG A 203 1.96 8.22 -32.34
N TYR A 204 2.76 8.28 -33.40
CA TYR A 204 2.27 8.32 -34.77
C TYR A 204 1.41 7.09 -35.11
N VAL A 205 1.88 5.90 -34.74
CA VAL A 205 1.14 4.65 -34.95
C VAL A 205 -0.20 4.67 -34.21
N ILE A 206 -0.23 5.15 -32.97
CA ILE A 206 -1.46 5.24 -32.17
C ILE A 206 -2.43 6.26 -32.76
N GLU A 207 -1.96 7.46 -33.13
CA GLU A 207 -2.78 8.51 -33.73
C GLU A 207 -3.46 8.02 -35.03
N GLU A 208 -2.72 7.34 -35.91
CA GLU A 208 -3.27 6.73 -37.13
C GLU A 208 -4.30 5.62 -36.82
N ARG A 209 -4.01 4.77 -35.83
CA ARG A 209 -4.94 3.68 -35.44
C ARG A 209 -6.22 4.19 -34.78
N ILE A 210 -6.15 5.31 -34.05
CA ILE A 210 -7.33 5.89 -33.40
C ILE A 210 -8.28 6.47 -34.45
N LYS A 211 -7.76 7.15 -35.50
CA LYS A 211 -8.58 7.71 -36.58
C LYS A 211 -9.48 6.68 -37.27
N THR A 212 -9.00 5.44 -37.38
CA THR A 212 -9.71 4.34 -38.06
C THR A 212 -10.61 3.51 -37.14
N ARG A 213 -10.54 3.72 -35.82
CA ARG A 213 -11.35 3.01 -34.83
C ARG A 213 -12.61 3.80 -34.48
N ARG A 214 -13.76 3.12 -34.47
CA ARG A 214 -14.98 3.70 -33.89
C ARG A 214 -14.82 3.75 -32.37
N PRO A 215 -15.18 4.85 -31.70
CA PRO A 215 -15.23 4.89 -30.25
C PRO A 215 -16.13 3.78 -29.73
N CYS A 216 -15.64 2.96 -28.79
CA CYS A 216 -16.52 2.05 -28.06
C CYS A 216 -17.55 2.89 -27.29
N LYS A 217 -18.83 2.54 -27.37
CA LYS A 217 -19.87 3.19 -26.56
C LYS A 217 -19.55 2.98 -25.08
N LEU A 218 -19.08 4.04 -24.40
CA LEU A 218 -18.84 4.01 -22.97
C LEU A 218 -20.19 3.99 -22.23
N THR A 219 -20.65 2.82 -21.79
CA THR A 219 -21.73 2.73 -20.80
C THR A 219 -21.17 2.89 -19.40
N ARG A 220 -20.77 4.10 -19.04
CA ARG A 220 -20.69 4.69 -17.69
C ARG A 220 -19.93 6.01 -17.76
N LYS A 221 -20.50 7.08 -17.21
CA LYS A 221 -19.83 8.38 -17.05
C LYS A 221 -18.59 8.19 -16.17
N MET A 222 -17.42 8.12 -16.80
CA MET A 222 -16.14 8.21 -16.10
C MET A 222 -15.89 9.71 -15.89
N HIS A 223 -16.00 10.18 -14.65
CA HIS A 223 -15.64 11.55 -14.28
C HIS A 223 -14.11 11.68 -14.35
N PHE A 224 -13.58 12.03 -15.52
CA PHE A 224 -12.20 12.46 -15.65
C PHE A 224 -12.08 13.86 -15.02
N LEU A 225 -11.38 13.95 -13.88
CA LEU A 225 -10.80 15.21 -13.42
C LEU A 225 -9.64 15.52 -14.36
N SER A 226 -9.93 16.32 -15.38
CA SER A 226 -8.91 17.00 -16.18
C SER A 226 -8.18 18.00 -15.28
N THR A 227 -6.99 17.64 -14.79
CA THR A 227 -6.01 18.64 -14.38
C THR A 227 -5.32 19.18 -15.63
N ALA A 228 -6.08 19.94 -16.42
CA ALA A 228 -5.52 20.87 -17.37
C ALA A 228 -4.95 22.06 -16.59
N GLY A 229 -3.62 22.20 -16.61
CA GLY A 229 -2.94 23.46 -16.32
C GLY A 229 -2.35 23.57 -14.92
N LEU A 230 -1.09 23.18 -14.79
CA LEU A 230 -0.11 23.96 -14.04
C LEU A 230 1.14 24.06 -14.92
N ARG A 231 1.32 25.27 -15.45
CA ARG A 231 2.58 25.76 -16.00
C ARG A 231 3.60 25.89 -14.88
#